data_AF-A0A2H1EC12-F1
#
_entry.id   AF-A0A2H1EC12-F1
#
_cell.length_a   1.000
_cell.length_b   1.000
_cell.length_c   1.000
_cell.angle_alpha   90.00
_cell.angle_beta   90.00
_cell.angle_gamma   90.00
#
_symmetry.space_group_name_H-M   'P 1'
#
loop_
_entity.id
_entity.type
_entity.pdbx_description
1 polymer ?
#
loop_
_entity_poly.entity_id
_entity_poly.type
_entity_poly.pdbx_seq_one_letter_code
_entity_poly.pdbx_strand_id
1 'polypeptide(L)'
;MKTHYLWILFVLLRCGPQKTAEKQTTQPPKEEGIFLHQLAKTMTTQALDILKQQGYQYKKQDTFFIKDGTLNIKELQEKGTAIEASDGYQTFTSFYYEKTTNNLSISLSGDSIYGYSKKIAKKDDWIVQHYQYDNKGFIKRIGSYYPNHVDLGVWYDYTPSGLVAFNNLDTPYAFSWRQIVSFIKNKKIKKEHIYEIRRWVDEDTKYPYWLISIIIEKDGLGSPTVITQYLLNGNSGKLIDKKKVEVTRYFPPFDN
;
A
#
# COMPACT_ATOMS: atom_id res chain seq x y z
N MET A 1 -3.30 11.85 74.18
CA MET A 1 -3.74 13.22 73.79
C MET A 1 -4.45 13.09 72.45
N LYS A 2 -5.80 13.01 72.46
CA LYS A 2 -6.79 14.05 72.07
C LYS A 2 -6.75 14.33 70.56
N THR A 3 -7.79 14.10 69.74
CA THR A 3 -9.24 14.48 69.81
C THR A 3 -9.98 13.74 68.64
N HIS A 4 -11.09 12.98 68.77
CA HIS A 4 -12.55 13.30 68.79
C HIS A 4 -13.00 14.30 67.67
N TYR A 5 -14.05 14.14 66.84
CA TYR A 5 -15.47 13.71 66.94
C TYR A 5 -15.99 13.31 65.52
N LEU A 6 -16.74 12.21 65.31
CA LEU A 6 -18.22 12.08 65.19
C LEU A 6 -18.93 13.18 64.38
N TRP A 7 -19.70 12.84 63.33
CA TRP A 7 -21.08 13.31 63.12
C TRP A 7 -21.82 12.39 62.13
N ILE A 8 -22.95 11.86 62.61
CA ILE A 8 -23.96 11.07 61.90
C ILE A 8 -24.96 12.05 61.29
N LEU A 9 -25.46 11.79 60.07
CA LEU A 9 -26.81 12.21 59.71
C LEU A 9 -27.49 11.15 58.82
N PHE A 10 -28.46 10.47 59.43
CA PHE A 10 -29.49 9.67 58.77
C PHE A 10 -30.61 10.63 58.34
N VAL A 11 -31.07 10.57 57.09
CA VAL A 11 -32.44 10.96 56.71
C VAL A 11 -33.00 9.93 55.73
N LEU A 12 -34.27 9.62 55.96
CA LEU A 12 -35.06 8.46 55.58
C LEU A 12 -35.61 8.51 54.13
N LEU A 13 -35.64 7.32 53.52
CA LEU A 13 -36.75 6.71 52.77
C LEU A 13 -37.82 7.63 52.13
N ARG A 14 -37.91 7.60 50.78
CA ARG A 14 -39.20 7.48 50.06
C ARG A 14 -39.05 6.67 48.76
N CYS A 15 -39.81 5.56 48.73
CA CYS A 15 -40.51 4.88 47.64
C CYS A 15 -39.84 4.64 46.25
N GLY A 16 -39.85 3.37 45.81
CA GLY A 16 -39.29 2.82 44.55
C GLY A 16 -40.02 3.19 43.23
N PRO A 17 -39.94 2.42 42.11
CA PRO A 17 -39.48 1.04 41.94
C PRO A 17 -38.32 0.85 40.91
N GLN A 18 -37.83 -0.40 40.86
CA GLN A 18 -36.87 -0.98 39.92
C GLN A 18 -37.16 -0.65 38.43
N LYS A 19 -36.19 -0.08 37.71
CA LYS A 19 -36.13 -0.09 36.23
C LYS A 19 -34.68 -0.23 35.72
N THR A 20 -34.43 -1.40 35.16
CA THR A 20 -33.77 -1.69 33.87
C THR A 20 -32.76 -0.68 33.27
N ALA A 21 -31.53 -1.18 33.09
CA ALA A 21 -30.54 -0.87 32.05
C ALA A 21 -30.49 0.55 31.44
N GLU A 22 -29.42 1.28 31.72
CA GLU A 22 -28.88 2.28 30.79
C GLU A 22 -27.53 1.81 30.25
N LYS A 23 -27.59 1.33 29.02
CA LYS A 23 -26.48 1.13 28.10
C LYS A 23 -25.89 2.51 27.82
N GLN A 24 -24.74 2.83 28.42
CA GLN A 24 -23.93 3.98 28.00
C GLN A 24 -23.58 3.79 26.53
N THR A 25 -24.33 4.49 25.68
CA THR A 25 -24.13 4.55 24.25
C THR A 25 -23.10 5.65 24.03
N THR A 26 -21.82 5.31 24.12
CA THR A 26 -20.77 6.15 23.58
C THR A 26 -20.96 6.20 22.06
N GLN A 27 -21.45 7.33 21.57
CA GLN A 27 -21.42 7.63 20.14
C GLN A 27 -19.95 7.52 19.67
N PRO A 28 -19.64 6.71 18.65
CA PRO A 28 -18.31 6.72 18.06
C PRO A 28 -18.06 8.09 17.42
N PRO A 29 -16.82 8.59 17.41
CA PRO A 29 -16.48 9.88 16.82
C PRO A 29 -16.95 9.90 15.36
N LYS A 30 -17.77 10.91 15.03
CA LYS A 30 -18.12 11.21 13.64
C LYS A 30 -16.81 11.43 12.88
N GLU A 31 -16.63 10.69 11.80
CA GLU A 31 -15.48 10.70 10.87
C GLU A 31 -14.30 9.76 11.17
N GLU A 32 -14.46 8.76 12.05
CA GLU A 32 -13.72 7.50 11.82
C GLU A 32 -14.42 6.73 10.69
N GLY A 33 -13.80 6.77 9.50
CA GLY A 33 -14.39 6.43 8.21
C GLY A 33 -15.33 5.22 8.22
N ILE A 34 -16.52 5.44 7.65
CA ILE A 34 -17.58 4.45 7.40
C ILE A 34 -17.03 3.12 6.88
N PHE A 35 -15.95 3.18 6.08
CA PHE A 35 -15.21 2.04 5.55
C PHE A 35 -14.56 1.14 6.62
N LEU A 36 -13.81 1.70 7.58
CA LEU A 36 -13.18 0.92 8.65
C LEU A 36 -14.23 0.33 9.59
N HIS A 37 -15.34 1.04 9.80
CA HIS A 37 -16.43 0.54 10.63
C HIS A 37 -17.19 -0.63 9.98
N GLN A 38 -17.33 -0.63 8.65
CA GLN A 38 -17.88 -1.76 7.91
C GLN A 38 -16.89 -2.93 7.81
N LEU A 39 -15.60 -2.65 7.59
CA LEU A 39 -14.54 -3.68 7.53
C LEU A 39 -14.34 -4.38 8.89
N ALA A 40 -14.38 -3.64 9.99
CA ALA A 40 -14.20 -4.18 11.34
C ALA A 40 -15.41 -5.02 11.81
N LYS A 41 -16.60 -4.84 11.22
CA LYS A 41 -17.77 -5.67 11.53
C LYS A 41 -17.71 -7.06 10.90
N THR A 42 -16.91 -7.24 9.85
CA THR A 42 -16.85 -8.48 9.07
C THR A 42 -15.54 -9.25 9.23
N MET A 43 -14.52 -8.69 9.91
CA MET A 43 -13.23 -9.35 10.12
C MET A 43 -13.03 -9.83 11.57
N THR A 44 -12.30 -10.94 11.72
CA THR A 44 -11.86 -11.43 13.04
C THR A 44 -10.82 -10.48 13.66
N THR A 45 -10.78 -10.43 14.99
CA THR A 45 -9.87 -9.55 15.77
C THR A 45 -8.40 -9.70 15.37
N GLN A 46 -7.98 -10.91 14.99
CA GLN A 46 -6.61 -11.20 14.56
C GLN A 46 -6.26 -10.57 13.20
N ALA A 47 -7.19 -10.55 12.24
CA ALA A 47 -6.99 -9.87 10.96
C ALA A 47 -6.92 -8.34 11.14
N LEU A 48 -7.73 -7.81 12.06
CA LEU A 48 -7.73 -6.39 12.41
C LEU A 48 -6.41 -5.96 13.07
N ASP A 49 -5.78 -6.82 13.87
CA ASP A 49 -4.49 -6.50 14.50
C ASP A 49 -3.32 -6.61 13.52
N ILE A 50 -3.35 -7.55 12.56
CA ILE A 50 -2.40 -7.60 11.43
C ILE A 50 -2.49 -6.32 10.59
N LEU A 51 -3.72 -5.85 10.32
CA LEU A 51 -3.98 -4.58 9.62
C LEU A 51 -3.40 -3.37 10.35
N LYS A 52 -3.52 -3.30 11.67
CA LYS A 52 -2.97 -2.22 12.50
C LYS A 52 -1.44 -2.24 12.53
N GLN A 53 -0.82 -3.42 12.58
CA GLN A 53 0.63 -3.58 12.64
C GLN A 53 1.35 -3.22 11.33
N GLN A 54 0.66 -3.32 10.19
CA GLN A 54 1.25 -3.03 8.87
C GLN A 54 1.42 -1.54 8.53
N GLY A 55 1.11 -0.64 9.47
CA GLY A 55 1.73 0.68 9.55
C GLY A 55 1.89 1.43 8.22
N TYR A 56 0.77 1.89 7.66
CA TYR A 56 0.53 3.18 6.97
C TYR A 56 -0.79 3.17 6.16
N GLN A 57 -1.43 2.01 5.97
CA GLN A 57 -2.43 1.81 4.91
C GLN A 57 -3.78 2.53 5.06
N TYR A 58 -4.23 2.95 6.24
CA TYR A 58 -5.61 3.46 6.39
C TYR A 58 -5.82 4.61 7.39
N LYS A 59 -4.76 5.31 7.84
CA LYS A 59 -4.93 6.32 8.91
C LYS A 59 -5.45 7.70 8.47
N LYS A 60 -5.65 7.94 7.18
CA LYS A 60 -6.50 9.02 6.67
C LYS A 60 -7.26 8.48 5.46
N GLN A 61 -8.56 8.73 5.37
CA GLN A 61 -9.30 8.56 4.13
C GLN A 61 -8.50 9.28 3.03
N ASP A 62 -8.07 8.53 2.02
CA ASP A 62 -7.58 9.15 0.80
C ASP A 62 -8.77 9.89 0.17
N THR A 63 -8.71 11.22 0.20
CA THR A 63 -9.76 12.09 -0.35
C THR A 63 -9.41 12.59 -1.75
N PHE A 64 -8.22 12.27 -2.28
CA PHE A 64 -7.80 12.77 -3.58
C PHE A 64 -8.58 12.10 -4.70
N PHE A 65 -9.34 12.90 -5.44
CA PHE A 65 -10.25 12.43 -6.49
C PHE A 65 -11.24 11.38 -5.98
N ILE A 66 -11.67 11.44 -4.71
CA ILE A 66 -12.71 10.54 -4.20
C ILE A 66 -13.99 11.33 -3.95
N LYS A 67 -15.10 10.86 -4.53
CA LYS A 67 -16.44 11.38 -4.30
C LYS A 67 -17.40 10.22 -4.03
N ASP A 68 -18.15 10.33 -2.94
CA ASP A 68 -19.14 9.32 -2.51
C ASP A 68 -18.55 7.89 -2.40
N GLY A 69 -17.28 7.77 -2.01
CA GLY A 69 -16.58 6.49 -1.85
C GLY A 69 -16.03 5.88 -3.15
N THR A 70 -16.15 6.57 -4.28
CA THR A 70 -15.63 6.15 -5.59
C THR A 70 -14.64 7.16 -6.16
N LEU A 71 -13.86 6.74 -7.15
CA LEU A 71 -13.03 7.65 -7.92
C LEU A 71 -13.91 8.66 -8.68
N ASN A 72 -13.64 9.95 -8.48
CA ASN A 72 -14.27 11.05 -9.18
C ASN A 72 -13.70 11.18 -10.60
N ILE A 73 -14.16 10.31 -11.50
CA ILE A 73 -13.72 10.25 -12.90
C ILE A 73 -13.98 11.59 -13.61
N LYS A 74 -15.11 12.25 -13.32
CA LYS A 74 -15.44 13.55 -13.93
C LYS A 74 -14.38 14.60 -13.62
N GLU A 75 -13.94 14.68 -12.37
CA GLU A 75 -12.87 15.60 -11.98
C GLU A 75 -11.54 15.23 -12.66
N LEU A 76 -11.24 13.95 -12.86
CA LEU A 76 -10.06 13.51 -13.63
C LEU A 76 -10.15 13.96 -15.09
N GLN A 77 -11.32 13.87 -15.70
CA GLN A 77 -11.53 14.34 -17.07
C GLN A 77 -11.39 15.86 -17.20
N GLU A 78 -11.81 16.61 -16.18
CA GLU A 78 -11.72 18.08 -16.15
C GLU A 78 -10.30 18.58 -15.86
N LYS A 79 -9.54 17.89 -15.00
CA LYS A 79 -8.22 18.36 -14.52
C LYS A 79 -7.04 17.63 -15.14
N GLY A 80 -7.26 16.45 -15.70
CA GLY A 80 -6.25 15.61 -16.31
C GLY A 80 -5.98 16.00 -17.77
N THR A 81 -4.86 15.51 -18.29
CA THR A 81 -4.52 15.55 -19.70
C THR A 81 -5.17 14.38 -20.41
N ALA A 82 -5.98 14.67 -21.43
CA ALA A 82 -6.52 13.66 -22.33
C ALA A 82 -5.45 13.22 -23.32
N ILE A 83 -5.31 11.91 -23.51
CA ILE A 83 -4.36 11.27 -24.41
C ILE A 83 -5.14 10.28 -25.28
N GLU A 84 -4.99 10.40 -26.60
CA GLU A 84 -5.51 9.37 -27.51
C GLU A 84 -4.62 8.13 -27.39
N ALA A 85 -5.24 6.99 -27.12
CA ALA A 85 -4.60 5.71 -26.96
C ALA A 85 -5.27 4.67 -27.86
N SER A 86 -4.54 3.59 -28.16
CA SER A 86 -5.04 2.45 -28.94
C SER A 86 -4.47 1.17 -28.37
N ASP A 87 -5.28 0.12 -28.36
CA ASP A 87 -4.87 -1.25 -28.02
C ASP A 87 -4.70 -2.15 -29.25
N GLY A 88 -4.75 -1.56 -30.45
CA GLY A 88 -4.71 -2.28 -31.73
C GLY A 88 -6.08 -2.75 -32.23
N TYR A 89 -7.13 -2.70 -31.41
CA TYR A 89 -8.50 -3.04 -31.79
C TYR A 89 -9.40 -1.80 -31.81
N GLN A 90 -9.16 -0.86 -30.92
CA GLN A 90 -9.95 0.37 -30.79
C GLN A 90 -9.10 1.55 -30.32
N THR A 91 -9.50 2.74 -30.76
CA THR A 91 -9.00 3.99 -30.20
C THR A 91 -9.87 4.44 -29.05
N PHE A 92 -9.25 5.05 -28.03
CA PHE A 92 -9.94 5.54 -26.85
C PHE A 92 -9.17 6.68 -26.20
N THR A 93 -9.83 7.39 -25.29
CA THR A 93 -9.22 8.49 -24.55
C THR A 93 -8.82 8.01 -23.16
N SER A 94 -7.53 8.05 -22.88
CA SER A 94 -7.00 7.90 -21.53
C SER A 94 -6.78 9.27 -20.90
N PHE A 95 -6.93 9.35 -19.58
CA PHE A 95 -6.70 10.57 -18.82
C PHE A 95 -5.51 10.36 -17.91
N TYR A 96 -4.62 11.35 -17.84
CA TYR A 96 -3.47 11.37 -16.95
C TYR A 96 -3.49 12.61 -16.07
N TYR A 97 -3.25 12.43 -14.77
CA TYR A 97 -3.10 13.52 -13.83
C TYR A 97 -1.92 13.23 -12.90
N GLU A 98 -1.06 14.22 -12.73
CA GLU A 98 0.03 14.14 -11.77
C GLU A 98 0.09 15.42 -10.93
N LYS A 99 0.30 15.25 -9.63
CA LYS A 99 0.49 16.35 -8.70
C LYS A 99 1.54 15.98 -7.67
N THR A 100 2.52 16.86 -7.53
CA THR A 100 3.43 16.81 -6.38
C THR A 100 3.13 17.98 -5.45
N THR A 101 2.84 17.69 -4.19
CA THR A 101 2.64 18.70 -3.14
C THR A 101 3.56 18.40 -1.97
N ASN A 102 4.44 19.32 -1.62
CA ASN A 102 5.41 19.19 -0.52
C ASN A 102 6.17 17.86 -0.55
N ASN A 103 5.63 16.85 0.14
CA ASN A 103 6.19 15.54 0.36
C ASN A 103 5.33 14.40 -0.19
N LEU A 104 4.38 14.67 -1.08
CA LEU A 104 3.48 13.67 -1.64
C LEU A 104 3.43 13.84 -3.17
N SER A 105 3.70 12.77 -3.90
CA SER A 105 3.43 12.64 -5.32
C SER A 105 2.19 11.76 -5.50
N ILE A 106 1.27 12.23 -6.34
CA ILE A 106 0.05 11.55 -6.72
C ILE A 106 0.05 11.45 -8.24
N SER A 107 -0.11 10.25 -8.76
CA SER A 107 -0.33 9.99 -10.18
C SER A 107 -1.64 9.21 -10.33
N LEU A 108 -2.51 9.67 -11.23
CA LEU A 108 -3.79 9.06 -11.53
C LEU A 108 -3.88 8.92 -13.05
N SER A 109 -4.21 7.72 -13.53
CA SER A 109 -4.31 7.45 -14.96
C SER A 109 -5.36 6.39 -15.25
N GLY A 110 -5.92 6.41 -16.46
CA GLY A 110 -6.83 5.35 -16.92
C GLY A 110 -7.90 5.84 -17.87
N ASP A 111 -8.81 4.93 -18.20
CA ASP A 111 -9.81 5.10 -19.24
C ASP A 111 -11.09 4.30 -18.93
N SER A 112 -12.10 4.49 -19.77
CA SER A 112 -13.42 3.86 -19.61
C SER A 112 -13.47 2.39 -20.00
N ILE A 113 -12.40 1.83 -20.58
CA ILE A 113 -12.33 0.44 -21.04
C ILE A 113 -11.64 -0.42 -19.97
N TYR A 114 -10.43 -0.02 -19.57
CA TYR A 114 -9.57 -0.78 -18.67
C TYR A 114 -9.69 -0.35 -17.20
N GLY A 115 -10.32 0.79 -16.94
CA GLY A 115 -10.46 1.37 -15.61
C GLY A 115 -9.29 2.30 -15.27
N TYR A 116 -9.10 2.53 -13.97
CA TYR A 116 -8.20 3.59 -13.49
C TYR A 116 -7.22 3.10 -12.44
N SER A 117 -6.08 3.77 -12.34
CA SER A 117 -5.00 3.48 -11.41
C SER A 117 -4.55 4.77 -10.74
N LYS A 118 -4.58 4.80 -9.40
CA LYS A 118 -4.02 5.87 -8.57
C LYS A 118 -2.80 5.37 -7.82
N LYS A 119 -1.72 6.13 -7.89
CA LYS A 119 -0.47 5.90 -7.19
C LYS A 119 -0.19 7.06 -6.26
N ILE A 120 0.17 6.77 -5.03
CA ILE A 120 0.53 7.77 -4.03
C ILE A 120 1.90 7.40 -3.45
N ALA A 121 2.86 8.30 -3.61
CA ALA A 121 4.23 8.12 -3.12
C ALA A 121 4.58 9.29 -2.20
N LYS A 122 5.08 8.99 -1.00
CA LYS A 122 5.64 10.02 -0.13
C LYS A 122 7.09 10.26 -0.53
N LYS A 123 7.51 11.53 -0.54
CA LYS A 123 8.90 11.93 -0.77
C LYS A 123 9.82 11.16 0.18
N ASP A 124 10.90 10.65 -0.37
CA ASP A 124 11.90 9.82 0.31
C ASP A 124 11.41 8.45 0.83
N ASP A 125 10.14 8.10 0.61
CA ASP A 125 9.62 6.78 0.93
C ASP A 125 10.06 5.74 -0.11
N TRP A 126 10.12 4.49 0.32
CA TRP A 126 10.55 3.35 -0.50
C TRP A 126 9.37 2.65 -1.16
N ILE A 127 8.16 2.92 -0.68
CA ILE A 127 6.95 2.26 -1.14
C ILE A 127 6.00 3.25 -1.78
N VAL A 128 5.34 2.79 -2.83
CA VAL A 128 4.22 3.45 -3.49
C VAL A 128 2.94 2.72 -3.12
N GLN A 129 1.94 3.48 -2.70
CA GLN A 129 0.58 3.00 -2.52
C GLN A 129 -0.12 2.93 -3.86
N HIS A 130 -0.80 1.83 -4.14
CA HIS A 130 -1.46 1.59 -5.41
C HIS A 130 -2.92 1.24 -5.20
N TYR A 131 -3.78 1.97 -5.90
CA TYR A 131 -5.21 1.75 -5.96
C TYR A 131 -5.60 1.50 -7.41
N GLN A 132 -6.33 0.43 -7.66
CA GLN A 132 -6.90 0.10 -8.95
C GLN A 132 -8.42 0.20 -8.84
N TYR A 133 -9.03 0.83 -9.83
CA TYR A 133 -10.47 1.06 -9.92
C TYR A 133 -11.01 0.46 -11.22
N ASP A 134 -12.27 0.06 -11.21
CA ASP A 134 -12.98 -0.28 -12.44
C ASP A 134 -13.31 0.97 -13.27
N ASN A 135 -13.92 0.77 -14.43
CA ASN A 135 -14.31 1.86 -15.32
C ASN A 135 -15.44 2.75 -14.78
N LYS A 136 -16.08 2.37 -13.67
CA LYS A 136 -17.08 3.18 -12.95
C LYS A 136 -16.49 3.87 -11.72
N GLY A 137 -15.20 3.65 -11.43
CA GLY A 137 -14.51 4.25 -10.30
C GLY A 137 -14.66 3.49 -8.98
N PHE A 138 -15.25 2.29 -8.99
CA PHE A 138 -15.24 1.42 -7.80
C PHE A 138 -13.87 0.84 -7.59
N ILE A 139 -13.42 0.78 -6.33
CA ILE A 139 -12.16 0.14 -6.01
C ILE A 139 -12.21 -1.35 -6.36
N LYS A 140 -11.18 -1.82 -7.08
CA LYS A 140 -10.95 -3.23 -7.40
C LYS A 140 -9.85 -3.82 -6.54
N ARG A 141 -8.77 -3.06 -6.32
CA ARG A 141 -7.60 -3.58 -5.63
C ARG A 141 -6.80 -2.47 -4.97
N ILE A 142 -6.31 -2.74 -3.76
CA ILE A 142 -5.43 -1.84 -3.00
C ILE A 142 -4.22 -2.63 -2.53
N GLY A 143 -3.04 -2.06 -2.72
CA GLY A 143 -1.81 -2.62 -2.17
C GLY A 143 -0.67 -1.63 -2.24
N SER A 144 0.54 -2.14 -2.08
CA SER A 144 1.75 -1.33 -2.17
C SER A 144 2.84 -2.07 -2.91
N TYR A 145 3.73 -1.31 -3.54
CA TYR A 145 4.87 -1.89 -4.23
C TYR A 145 6.12 -1.02 -4.05
N TYR A 146 7.29 -1.64 -4.19
CA TYR A 146 8.54 -0.92 -4.39
C TYR A 146 8.68 -0.57 -5.89
N PRO A 147 9.06 0.67 -6.26
CA PRO A 147 9.26 1.08 -7.66
C PRO A 147 10.04 0.02 -8.46
N ASN A 148 9.61 -0.25 -9.70
CA ASN A 148 9.98 -1.45 -10.49
C ASN A 148 9.18 -2.72 -10.13
N HIS A 149 7.90 -2.53 -9.73
CA HIS A 149 6.86 -3.56 -9.71
C HIS A 149 7.07 -4.74 -8.73
N VAL A 150 7.77 -4.52 -7.61
CA VAL A 150 7.76 -5.52 -6.53
C VAL A 150 6.58 -5.25 -5.63
N ASP A 151 5.50 -6.01 -5.80
CA ASP A 151 4.36 -5.97 -4.90
C ASP A 151 4.80 -6.40 -3.50
N LEU A 152 4.37 -5.66 -2.47
CA LEU A 152 4.76 -5.81 -1.06
C LEU A 152 3.53 -5.86 -0.15
N GLY A 153 3.67 -6.55 0.98
CA GLY A 153 2.65 -6.58 2.02
C GLY A 153 1.36 -7.25 1.57
N VAL A 154 0.24 -6.77 2.13
CA VAL A 154 -1.08 -7.31 1.85
C VAL A 154 -1.75 -6.53 0.72
N TRP A 155 -2.21 -7.28 -0.27
CA TRP A 155 -3.08 -6.79 -1.34
C TRP A 155 -4.51 -7.20 -1.06
N TYR A 156 -5.43 -6.26 -1.22
CA TYR A 156 -6.85 -6.42 -0.95
C TYR A 156 -7.61 -6.29 -2.26
N ASP A 157 -8.50 -7.25 -2.52
CA ASP A 157 -9.34 -7.31 -3.71
C ASP A 157 -10.79 -7.05 -3.34
N TYR A 158 -11.46 -6.25 -4.15
CA TYR A 158 -12.79 -5.70 -3.89
C TYR A 158 -13.72 -5.94 -5.08
N THR A 159 -15.01 -6.03 -4.74
CA THR A 159 -16.14 -5.87 -5.66
C THR A 159 -16.98 -4.68 -5.18
N PRO A 160 -17.99 -4.22 -5.95
CA PRO A 160 -18.91 -3.20 -5.45
C PRO A 160 -19.61 -3.57 -4.13
N SER A 161 -19.72 -4.86 -3.81
CA SER A 161 -20.30 -5.36 -2.55
C SER A 161 -19.33 -5.34 -1.37
N GLY A 162 -18.04 -5.07 -1.58
CA GLY A 162 -17.02 -4.98 -0.55
C GLY A 162 -15.78 -5.85 -0.80
N LEU A 163 -14.99 -6.06 0.26
CA LEU A 163 -13.78 -6.88 0.25
C LEU A 163 -14.13 -8.34 -0.05
N VAL A 164 -13.46 -8.95 -1.04
CA VAL A 164 -13.68 -10.35 -1.43
C VAL A 164 -12.47 -11.24 -1.20
N ALA A 165 -11.26 -10.69 -1.23
CA ALA A 165 -10.06 -11.44 -0.93
C ALA A 165 -8.95 -10.51 -0.41
N PHE A 166 -7.99 -11.10 0.29
CA PHE A 166 -6.71 -10.46 0.57
C PHE A 166 -5.60 -11.50 0.46
N ASN A 167 -4.41 -11.06 0.07
CA ASN A 167 -3.23 -11.91 -0.04
C ASN A 167 -2.02 -11.20 0.57
N ASN A 168 -1.40 -11.82 1.57
CA ASN A 168 -0.16 -11.33 2.15
C ASN A 168 1.05 -11.90 1.38
N LEU A 169 1.58 -11.10 0.47
CA LEU A 169 2.71 -11.49 -0.39
C LEU A 169 4.04 -11.60 0.38
N ASP A 170 4.09 -11.09 1.61
CA ASP A 170 5.28 -11.18 2.46
C ASP A 170 5.32 -12.47 3.28
N THR A 171 4.23 -13.26 3.31
CA THR A 171 4.13 -14.51 4.11
C THR A 171 5.32 -15.46 3.90
N PRO A 172 5.83 -15.68 2.67
CA PRO A 172 6.96 -16.58 2.46
C PRO A 172 8.31 -16.05 2.97
N TYR A 173 8.42 -14.77 3.35
CA TYR A 173 9.70 -14.10 3.58
C TYR A 173 9.84 -13.69 5.05
N ALA A 174 10.60 -14.47 5.84
CA ALA A 174 10.93 -14.05 7.20
C ALA A 174 11.89 -12.84 7.23
N PHE A 175 12.76 -12.70 6.21
CA PHE A 175 13.55 -11.49 5.99
C PHE A 175 12.73 -10.49 5.17
N SER A 176 12.09 -9.57 5.87
CA SER A 176 11.10 -8.62 5.33
C SER A 176 11.70 -7.59 4.36
N TRP A 177 10.86 -7.00 3.52
CA TRP A 177 11.24 -5.88 2.66
C TRP A 177 11.79 -4.68 3.46
N ARG A 178 11.34 -4.48 4.71
CA ARG A 178 11.87 -3.41 5.59
C ARG A 178 13.34 -3.68 5.93
N GLN A 179 13.70 -4.94 6.15
CA GLN A 179 15.09 -5.34 6.36
C GLN A 179 15.91 -5.24 5.08
N ILE A 180 15.34 -5.48 3.90
CA ILE A 180 15.98 -5.20 2.60
C ILE A 180 16.29 -3.70 2.46
N VAL A 181 15.34 -2.82 2.76
CA VAL A 181 15.58 -1.37 2.77
C VAL A 181 16.70 -1.00 3.75
N SER A 182 16.72 -1.59 4.95
CA SER A 182 17.80 -1.39 5.93
C SER A 182 19.15 -1.91 5.42
N PHE A 183 19.20 -3.06 4.76
CA PHE A 183 20.40 -3.61 4.13
C PHE A 183 20.98 -2.64 3.08
N ILE A 184 20.14 -2.11 2.20
CA ILE A 184 20.52 -1.15 1.16
C ILE A 184 21.09 0.13 1.79
N LYS A 185 20.41 0.67 2.81
CA LYS A 185 20.86 1.86 3.55
C LYS A 185 22.19 1.63 4.27
N ASN A 186 22.36 0.48 4.93
CA ASN A 186 23.60 0.12 5.63
C ASN A 186 24.79 0.01 4.67
N LYS A 187 24.55 -0.44 3.44
CA LYS A 187 25.56 -0.45 2.36
C LYS A 187 25.78 0.91 1.71
N LYS A 188 25.08 1.97 2.16
CA LYS A 188 25.13 3.33 1.59
C LYS A 188 24.82 3.36 0.09
N ILE A 189 23.98 2.43 -0.37
CA ILE A 189 23.50 2.38 -1.74
C ILE A 189 22.41 3.44 -1.90
N LYS A 190 22.58 4.32 -2.88
CA LYS A 190 21.57 5.35 -3.19
C LYS A 190 20.43 4.75 -4.02
N LYS A 191 19.21 5.29 -3.88
CA LYS A 191 18.01 4.76 -4.55
C LYS A 191 18.15 4.77 -6.07
N GLU A 192 18.74 5.83 -6.62
CA GLU A 192 18.97 6.03 -8.05
C GLU A 192 19.95 5.03 -8.67
N HIS A 193 20.69 4.29 -7.85
CA HIS A 193 21.59 3.22 -8.31
C HIS A 193 20.93 1.85 -8.23
N ILE A 194 19.70 1.73 -7.72
CA ILE A 194 18.99 0.45 -7.70
C ILE A 194 18.42 0.23 -9.10
N TYR A 195 18.94 -0.79 -9.77
CA TYR A 195 18.41 -1.24 -11.06
C TYR A 195 17.09 -1.99 -10.84
N GLU A 196 17.10 -2.95 -9.92
CA GLU A 196 15.98 -3.84 -9.67
C GLU A 196 16.05 -4.36 -8.23
N ILE A 197 14.88 -4.54 -7.62
CA ILE A 197 14.69 -5.46 -6.52
C ILE A 197 13.75 -6.54 -7.05
N ARG A 198 14.03 -7.81 -6.81
CA ARG A 198 13.15 -8.91 -7.17
C ARG A 198 13.05 -9.89 -6.01
N ARG A 199 11.94 -10.60 -5.93
CA ARG A 199 11.73 -11.69 -4.98
C ARG A 199 11.00 -12.84 -5.65
N TRP A 200 11.31 -14.06 -5.22
CA TRP A 200 10.58 -15.25 -5.62
C TRP A 200 10.73 -16.35 -4.56
N VAL A 201 9.82 -17.31 -4.62
CA VAL A 201 9.94 -18.57 -3.90
C VAL A 201 10.27 -19.61 -4.96
N ASP A 202 11.39 -20.30 -4.78
CA ASP A 202 11.78 -21.40 -5.65
C ASP A 202 10.73 -22.52 -5.61
N GLU A 203 10.33 -23.00 -6.78
CA GLU A 203 9.19 -23.90 -6.88
C GLU A 203 9.48 -25.29 -6.32
N ASP A 204 10.71 -25.77 -6.43
CA ASP A 204 11.09 -27.10 -6.00
C ASP A 204 11.37 -27.15 -4.50
N THR A 205 12.21 -26.22 -4.03
CA THR A 205 12.68 -26.20 -2.65
C THR A 205 11.78 -25.41 -1.70
N LYS A 206 10.86 -24.61 -2.26
CA LYS A 206 10.05 -23.63 -1.53
C LYS A 206 10.90 -22.60 -0.76
N TYR A 207 12.17 -22.42 -1.14
CA TYR A 207 13.02 -21.40 -0.52
C TYR A 207 12.72 -20.01 -1.09
N PRO A 208 12.50 -19.00 -0.23
CA PRO A 208 12.34 -17.62 -0.67
C PRO A 208 13.70 -16.97 -0.93
N TYR A 209 13.75 -16.07 -1.90
CA TYR A 209 14.95 -15.32 -2.29
C TYR A 209 14.64 -13.83 -2.50
N TRP A 210 15.62 -12.99 -2.18
CA TRP A 210 15.67 -11.61 -2.62
C TRP A 210 16.86 -11.39 -3.54
N LEU A 211 16.65 -10.71 -4.66
CA LEU A 211 17.68 -10.23 -5.55
C LEU A 211 17.69 -8.70 -5.53
N ILE A 212 18.86 -8.11 -5.30
CA ILE A 212 19.06 -6.67 -5.36
C ILE A 212 20.12 -6.40 -6.43
N SER A 213 19.72 -5.75 -7.52
CA SER A 213 20.58 -5.38 -8.64
C SER A 213 20.94 -3.90 -8.55
N ILE A 214 22.24 -3.60 -8.49
CA ILE A 214 22.78 -2.25 -8.30
C ILE A 214 23.58 -1.84 -9.53
N ILE A 215 23.25 -0.68 -10.11
CA ILE A 215 23.99 -0.06 -11.22
C ILE A 215 25.39 0.33 -10.75
N ILE A 216 26.40 -0.12 -11.50
CA ILE A 216 27.82 0.23 -11.29
C ILE A 216 28.29 1.13 -12.42
N GLU A 217 27.89 0.82 -13.65
CA GLU A 217 28.30 1.57 -14.84
C GLU A 217 27.09 1.87 -15.71
N LYS A 218 27.18 2.99 -16.43
CA LYS A 218 26.21 3.43 -17.42
C LYS A 218 26.95 3.78 -18.72
N ASP A 219 26.28 3.62 -19.84
CA ASP A 219 26.78 4.14 -21.11
C ASP A 219 26.60 5.66 -21.22
N GLY A 220 27.04 6.23 -22.34
CA GLY A 220 26.91 7.66 -22.63
C GLY A 220 25.47 8.17 -22.74
N LEU A 221 24.47 7.29 -22.82
CA LEU A 221 23.04 7.64 -22.82
C LEU A 221 22.39 7.44 -21.43
N GLY A 222 23.20 7.12 -20.41
CA GLY A 222 22.73 6.89 -19.05
C GLY A 222 22.05 5.53 -18.83
N SER A 223 22.14 4.61 -19.79
CA SER A 223 21.61 3.26 -19.66
C SER A 223 22.58 2.38 -18.84
N PRO A 224 22.11 1.56 -17.90
CA PRO A 224 22.98 0.64 -17.16
C PRO A 224 23.71 -0.33 -18.09
N THR A 225 25.03 -0.45 -17.94
CA THR A 225 25.87 -1.41 -18.69
C THR A 225 26.46 -2.48 -17.80
N VAL A 226 26.70 -2.17 -16.53
CA VAL A 226 27.20 -3.14 -15.54
C VAL A 226 26.40 -2.99 -14.25
N ILE A 227 25.94 -4.12 -13.73
CA ILE A 227 25.26 -4.20 -12.43
C ILE A 227 26.01 -5.16 -11.49
N THR A 228 25.87 -4.94 -10.19
CA THR A 228 26.18 -5.93 -9.16
C THR A 228 24.88 -6.50 -8.62
N GLN A 229 24.76 -7.82 -8.65
CA GLN A 229 23.63 -8.56 -8.10
C GLN A 229 23.99 -9.10 -6.72
N TYR A 230 23.12 -8.89 -5.74
CA TYR A 230 23.17 -9.51 -4.42
C TYR A 230 22.00 -10.47 -4.29
N LEU A 231 22.27 -11.77 -4.20
CA LEU A 231 21.27 -12.80 -3.92
C LEU A 231 21.28 -13.07 -2.41
N LEU A 232 20.16 -12.82 -1.77
CA LEU A 232 19.97 -13.02 -0.33
C LEU A 232 18.95 -14.14 -0.09
N ASN A 233 19.19 -14.91 0.96
CA ASN A 233 18.20 -15.85 1.47
C ASN A 233 16.99 -15.09 2.02
N GLY A 234 15.79 -15.40 1.54
CA GLY A 234 14.54 -14.71 1.88
C GLY A 234 14.06 -14.90 3.31
N ASN A 235 14.62 -15.87 4.05
CA ASN A 235 14.28 -16.10 5.45
C ASN A 235 15.29 -15.49 6.42
N SER A 236 16.59 -15.60 6.13
CA SER A 236 17.65 -15.16 7.03
C SER A 236 18.29 -13.84 6.64
N GLY A 237 18.13 -13.39 5.39
CA GLY A 237 18.84 -12.24 4.84
C GLY A 237 20.32 -12.46 4.60
N LYS A 238 20.83 -13.69 4.78
CA LYS A 238 22.23 -14.03 4.51
C LYS A 238 22.53 -13.91 3.01
N LEU A 239 23.70 -13.35 2.68
CA LEU A 239 24.21 -13.33 1.32
C LEU A 239 24.53 -14.74 0.86
N ILE A 240 23.89 -15.15 -0.24
CA ILE A 240 24.13 -16.43 -0.91
C ILE A 240 25.16 -16.23 -2.00
N ASP A 241 24.95 -15.22 -2.84
CA ASP A 241 25.82 -14.93 -3.97
C ASP A 241 25.93 -13.43 -4.22
N LYS A 242 27.07 -13.01 -4.76
CA LYS A 242 27.31 -11.66 -5.25
C LYS A 242 28.15 -11.72 -6.52
N LYS A 243 27.58 -11.22 -7.62
CA LYS A 243 28.25 -11.20 -8.92
C LYS A 243 28.08 -9.89 -9.66
N LYS A 244 29.05 -9.60 -10.54
CA LYS A 244 28.93 -8.53 -11.54
C LYS A 244 28.35 -9.12 -12.82
N VAL A 245 27.46 -8.39 -13.47
CA VAL A 245 26.78 -8.79 -14.70
C VAL A 245 26.81 -7.64 -15.68
N GLU A 246 27.24 -7.91 -16.91
CA GLU A 246 27.09 -6.99 -18.02
C GLU A 246 25.64 -7.01 -18.51
N VAL A 247 25.04 -5.85 -18.61
CA VAL A 247 23.68 -5.66 -19.09
C VAL A 247 23.78 -5.40 -20.58
N THR A 248 23.58 -6.43 -21.39
CA THR A 248 23.38 -6.24 -22.83
C THR A 248 22.02 -5.59 -23.04
N ARG A 249 21.97 -4.47 -23.78
CA ARG A 249 20.70 -3.90 -24.24
C ARG A 249 19.96 -4.98 -25.02
N TYR A 250 18.89 -5.54 -24.45
CA TYR A 250 17.92 -6.28 -25.22
C TYR A 250 17.15 -5.24 -26.04
N PHE A 251 17.65 -4.93 -27.24
CA PHE A 251 16.80 -4.43 -28.29
C PHE A 251 16.04 -5.66 -28.80
N PRO A 252 14.74 -5.86 -28.46
CA PRO A 252 13.97 -6.81 -29.24
C PRO A 252 14.11 -6.41 -30.72
N PRO A 253 14.31 -7.36 -31.65
CA PRO A 253 14.21 -7.01 -33.06
C PRO A 253 12.86 -6.33 -33.28
N PHE A 254 12.90 -5.16 -33.92
CA PHE A 254 11.70 -4.55 -34.46
C PHE A 254 11.18 -5.51 -35.53
N ASP A 255 10.24 -6.38 -35.16
CA ASP A 255 9.42 -7.05 -36.15
C ASP A 255 8.38 -6.03 -36.62
N ASN A 256 8.58 -5.57 -37.86
CA ASN A 256 7.65 -4.72 -38.62
C ASN A 256 6.31 -5.40 -38.86
#